data_AF-A0A2E5BR95-F1
#
_entry.id   AF-A0A2E5BR95-F1
#
_cell.length_a   1.000
_cell.length_b   1.000
_cell.length_c   1.000
_cell.angle_alpha   90.00
_cell.angle_beta   90.00
_cell.angle_gamma   90.00
#
_symmetry.space_group_name_H-M   'P 1'
#
loop_
_entity.id
_entity.type
_entity.pdbx_description
1 polymer ?
#
loop_
_entity_poly.entity_id
_entity_poly.type
_entity_poly.pdbx_seq_one_letter_code
_entity_poly.pdbx_strand_id
1 'polypeptide(L)'
;MKISTACPNQKSPYYTPYFAPAELDLTQTRGQNDMGYEYLTWGDAMHQMGKWLLAMLSVAALTACGPVIETHYDYFPPANSGGMQCVAGCQEAQNQCNQYAAEATNQCRYDEERRVEREYSEAKERYDRDLLLYAASPEKFSKPTEPTKGYASYYQCDNQASQCAPNFNMCYRACGGQVSERQVCVANCE
;
A
#
# COMPACT_ATOMS: atom_id res chain seq x y z
N MET A 1 -6.39 24.03 -1.73
CA MET A 1 -6.82 22.64 -1.99
C MET A 1 -5.98 22.10 -3.14
N LYS A 2 -4.99 21.26 -2.86
CA LYS A 2 -4.22 20.54 -3.87
C LYS A 2 -4.36 19.04 -3.56
N ILE A 3 -4.77 18.30 -4.58
CA ILE A 3 -5.08 16.87 -4.52
C ILE A 3 -3.75 16.15 -4.31
N SER A 4 -3.64 15.48 -3.15
CA SER A 4 -2.55 14.56 -2.85
C SER A 4 -2.79 13.29 -3.66
N THR A 5 -2.12 13.17 -4.81
CA THR A 5 -2.04 11.91 -5.53
C THR A 5 -0.94 11.09 -4.85
N ALA A 6 -1.31 10.41 -3.76
CA ALA A 6 -0.51 9.34 -3.20
C ALA A 6 -0.29 8.29 -4.29
N CYS A 7 0.96 7.92 -4.54
CA CYS A 7 1.27 6.73 -5.34
C CYS A 7 0.62 5.52 -4.64
N PRO A 8 -0.29 4.77 -5.29
CA PRO A 8 -0.75 3.52 -4.72
C PRO A 8 0.43 2.56 -4.71
N ASN A 9 0.87 2.22 -3.50
CA ASN A 9 1.71 1.06 -3.26
C ASN A 9 1.05 -0.15 -3.94
N GLN A 10 1.87 -0.91 -4.67
CA GLN A 10 1.52 -2.12 -5.42
C GLN A 10 0.34 -2.88 -4.80
N LYS A 11 -0.81 -2.85 -5.47
CA LYS A 11 -1.88 -3.82 -5.22
C LYS A 11 -1.35 -5.19 -5.65
N SER A 12 -1.05 -6.04 -4.67
CA SER A 12 -0.87 -7.47 -4.91
C SER A 12 -2.19 -8.07 -5.42
N PRO A 13 -2.19 -8.86 -6.52
CA PRO A 13 -3.40 -9.31 -7.17
C PRO A 13 -3.75 -10.74 -6.76
N TYR A 14 -4.20 -11.00 -5.54
CA TYR A 14 -4.88 -12.28 -5.25
C TYR A 14 -5.90 -12.10 -4.13
N TYR A 15 -7.16 -11.85 -4.50
CA TYR A 15 -8.34 -12.28 -3.75
C TYR A 15 -9.58 -12.07 -4.65
N THR A 16 -10.05 -13.14 -5.29
CA THR A 16 -11.37 -13.18 -5.92
C THR A 16 -12.34 -13.96 -5.02
N PRO A 17 -13.48 -13.40 -4.60
CA PRO A 17 -14.58 -14.19 -4.11
C PRO A 17 -15.41 -14.72 -5.29
N TYR A 18 -15.66 -16.02 -5.28
CA TYR A 18 -16.59 -16.68 -6.20
C TYR A 18 -18.01 -16.14 -5.97
N PHE A 19 -18.59 -15.48 -6.98
CA PHE A 19 -20.03 -15.31 -7.13
C PHE A 19 -20.43 -15.88 -8.49
N ALA A 20 -21.24 -16.93 -8.47
CA ALA A 20 -21.87 -17.51 -9.66
C ALA A 20 -22.98 -16.59 -10.17
N PRO A 21 -23.12 -16.38 -11.49
CA PRO A 21 -24.33 -15.79 -12.04
C PRO A 21 -25.36 -16.86 -12.42
N ALA A 22 -26.61 -16.50 -12.16
CA ALA A 22 -27.83 -17.21 -12.47
C ALA A 22 -28.08 -17.32 -13.99
N GLU A 23 -28.81 -18.38 -14.34
CA GLU A 23 -29.37 -18.65 -15.66
C GLU A 23 -30.27 -17.51 -16.14
N LEU A 24 -30.07 -17.08 -17.40
CA LEU A 24 -31.14 -16.42 -18.15
C LEU A 24 -31.11 -16.88 -19.60
N ASP A 25 -32.14 -17.65 -19.89
CA ASP A 25 -32.57 -18.20 -21.16
C ASP A 25 -33.04 -17.07 -22.09
N LEU A 26 -32.50 -17.00 -23.31
CA LEU A 26 -33.13 -16.22 -24.39
C LEU A 26 -32.99 -16.96 -25.71
N THR A 27 -34.14 -17.46 -26.11
CA THR A 27 -34.47 -18.09 -27.38
C THR A 27 -34.28 -17.14 -28.58
N GLN A 28 -33.59 -17.71 -29.56
CA GLN A 28 -33.62 -17.48 -31.00
C GLN A 28 -34.91 -16.86 -31.59
N THR A 29 -34.78 -15.85 -32.48
CA THR A 29 -35.18 -15.97 -33.91
C THR A 29 -34.94 -14.71 -34.77
N ARG A 30 -34.29 -14.97 -35.92
CA ARG A 30 -34.49 -14.47 -37.30
C ARG A 30 -34.44 -12.96 -37.65
N GLY A 31 -33.63 -12.67 -38.68
CA GLY A 31 -33.83 -11.53 -39.58
C GLY A 31 -32.62 -11.20 -40.46
N GLN A 32 -32.25 -12.10 -41.39
CA GLN A 32 -31.33 -11.79 -42.48
C GLN A 32 -31.97 -10.78 -43.44
N ASN A 33 -31.30 -9.67 -43.69
CA ASN A 33 -31.42 -8.89 -44.92
C ASN A 33 -30.03 -8.36 -45.30
N ASP A 34 -29.57 -8.80 -46.46
CA ASP A 34 -28.31 -8.46 -47.09
C ASP A 34 -28.29 -6.99 -47.51
N MET A 35 -27.33 -6.22 -47.00
CA MET A 35 -26.85 -5.01 -47.65
C MET A 35 -25.32 -5.06 -47.67
N GLY A 36 -24.78 -5.06 -48.88
CA GLY A 36 -23.35 -5.13 -49.13
C GLY A 36 -22.60 -4.03 -48.41
N TYR A 37 -21.65 -4.44 -47.59
CA TYR A 37 -20.54 -3.62 -47.14
C TYR A 37 -19.26 -4.33 -47.57
N GLU A 38 -18.34 -3.55 -48.12
CA GLU A 38 -17.00 -3.99 -48.50
C GLU A 38 -16.36 -4.77 -47.36
N TYR A 39 -15.90 -5.99 -47.66
CA TYR A 39 -15.08 -6.78 -46.75
C TYR A 39 -13.72 -6.09 -46.60
N LEU A 40 -13.64 -5.09 -45.72
CA LEU A 40 -12.37 -4.69 -45.12
C LEU A 40 -11.95 -5.82 -44.18
N THR A 41 -10.77 -6.37 -44.43
CA THR A 41 -10.15 -7.49 -43.74
C THR A 41 -10.05 -7.23 -42.23
N TRP A 42 -10.93 -7.87 -41.44
CA TRP A 42 -10.93 -7.80 -39.96
C TRP A 42 -9.60 -8.23 -39.32
N GLY A 43 -8.75 -8.96 -40.05
CA GLY A 43 -7.40 -9.34 -39.62
C GLY A 43 -6.46 -8.14 -39.49
N ASP A 44 -6.55 -7.16 -40.39
CA ASP A 44 -5.70 -5.96 -40.37
C ASP A 44 -6.20 -4.96 -39.33
N ALA A 45 -7.52 -4.84 -39.17
CA ALA A 45 -8.15 -3.98 -38.16
C ALA A 45 -7.79 -4.41 -36.72
N MET A 46 -7.78 -5.72 -36.42
CA MET A 46 -7.36 -6.23 -35.10
C MET A 46 -5.86 -6.06 -34.84
N HIS A 47 -5.02 -6.22 -35.86
CA HIS A 47 -3.58 -5.99 -35.74
C HIS A 47 -3.26 -4.50 -35.54
N GLN A 48 -4.01 -3.62 -36.20
CA GLN A 48 -3.86 -2.18 -36.10
C GLN A 48 -4.37 -1.68 -34.74
N MET A 49 -5.50 -2.20 -34.24
CA MET A 49 -5.99 -1.93 -32.87
C MET A 49 -5.03 -2.45 -31.80
N GLY A 50 -4.41 -3.62 -31.98
CA GLY A 50 -3.38 -4.14 -31.07
C GLY A 50 -2.11 -3.27 -31.02
N LYS A 51 -1.68 -2.73 -32.16
CA LYS A 51 -0.55 -1.77 -32.23
C LYS A 51 -0.88 -0.46 -31.51
N TRP A 52 -2.10 0.07 -31.67
CA TRP A 52 -2.55 1.27 -30.95
C TRP A 52 -2.70 1.04 -29.45
N LEU A 53 -3.19 -0.12 -29.03
CA LEU A 53 -3.26 -0.49 -27.61
C LEU A 53 -1.87 -0.66 -26.99
N LEU A 54 -0.94 -1.31 -27.69
CA LEU A 54 0.46 -1.39 -27.25
C LEU A 54 1.13 -0.01 -27.19
N ALA A 55 0.87 0.86 -28.16
CA ALA A 55 1.36 2.24 -28.16
C ALA A 55 0.80 3.03 -26.96
N MET A 56 -0.51 2.96 -26.69
CA MET A 56 -1.14 3.63 -25.55
C MET A 56 -0.64 3.08 -24.21
N LEU A 57 -0.43 1.77 -24.10
CA LEU A 57 0.13 1.14 -22.91
C LEU A 57 1.58 1.58 -22.66
N SER A 58 2.37 1.74 -23.72
CA SER A 58 3.75 2.24 -23.63
C SER A 58 3.82 3.70 -23.18
N VAL A 59 2.88 4.54 -23.61
CA VAL A 59 2.78 5.94 -23.17
C VAL A 59 2.31 6.02 -21.71
N ALA A 60 1.34 5.19 -21.31
CA ALA A 60 0.85 5.15 -19.93
C ALA A 60 1.91 4.66 -18.92
N ALA A 61 2.82 3.77 -19.34
CA ALA A 61 3.90 3.29 -18.49
C ALA A 61 4.93 4.40 -18.14
N LEU A 62 5.09 5.42 -18.99
CA LEU A 62 6.03 6.52 -18.77
C LEU A 62 5.50 7.60 -17.81
N THR A 63 4.19 7.67 -17.57
CA THR A 63 3.59 8.66 -16.66
C THR A 63 3.37 8.14 -15.23
N ALA A 64 3.81 6.92 -14.91
CA ALA A 64 3.52 6.27 -13.63
C ALA A 64 4.47 6.64 -12.49
N CYS A 65 5.53 7.41 -12.74
CA CYS A 65 6.49 7.86 -11.72
C CYS A 65 6.38 9.37 -11.52
N GLY A 66 5.67 9.79 -10.47
CA GLY A 66 5.63 11.20 -10.05
C GLY A 66 6.79 11.55 -9.10
N PRO A 67 7.05 12.85 -8.87
CA PRO A 67 8.08 13.31 -7.97
C PRO A 67 7.78 12.92 -6.51
N VAL A 68 8.79 12.40 -5.83
CA VAL A 68 8.76 12.13 -4.39
C VAL A 68 9.17 13.42 -3.68
N ILE A 69 8.22 14.04 -2.99
CA ILE A 69 8.41 15.30 -2.26
C ILE A 69 8.55 15.00 -0.77
N GLU A 70 9.62 15.47 -0.16
CA GLU A 70 9.89 15.42 1.28
C GLU A 70 9.86 16.83 1.88
N THR A 71 9.39 16.94 3.12
CA THR A 71 9.38 18.21 3.85
C THR A 71 10.70 18.39 4.61
N HIS A 72 11.48 19.40 4.25
CA HIS A 72 12.68 19.80 4.97
C HIS A 72 12.39 21.02 5.84
N TYR A 73 12.96 21.05 7.04
CA TYR A 73 12.84 22.15 7.99
C TYR A 73 14.16 22.89 8.15
N ASP A 74 14.14 24.20 7.98
CA ASP A 74 15.27 25.07 8.28
C ASP A 74 14.99 25.85 9.58
N TYR A 75 15.95 25.80 10.51
CA TYR A 75 15.81 26.33 11.86
C TYR A 75 16.68 27.57 12.04
N PHE A 76 16.06 28.71 12.34
CA PHE A 76 16.77 29.96 12.66
C PHE A 76 16.79 30.17 14.18
N PRO A 77 17.98 30.31 14.80
CA PRO A 77 18.10 30.37 16.24
C PRO A 77 17.46 31.63 16.84
N PRO A 78 16.93 31.56 18.06
CA PRO A 78 16.43 32.73 18.77
C PRO A 78 17.59 33.68 19.14
N ALA A 79 17.33 34.99 19.12
CA ALA A 79 18.36 36.00 19.39
C ALA A 79 18.75 36.13 20.88
N ASN A 80 17.99 35.53 21.80
CA ASN A 80 18.18 35.65 23.25
C ASN A 80 18.84 34.39 23.84
N SER A 81 19.68 34.57 24.86
CA SER A 81 20.31 33.46 25.59
C SER A 81 19.28 32.53 26.26
N GLY A 82 18.16 33.09 26.72
CA GLY A 82 17.05 32.33 27.30
C GLY A 82 16.35 31.42 26.28
N GLY A 83 16.16 31.86 25.03
CA GLY A 83 15.57 31.04 23.97
C GLY A 83 16.49 29.91 23.55
N MET A 84 17.82 30.13 23.55
CA MET A 84 18.79 29.07 23.28
C MET A 84 18.72 27.94 24.34
N GLN A 85 18.56 28.30 25.63
CA GLN A 85 18.34 27.31 26.69
C GLN A 85 17.00 26.58 26.54
N CYS A 86 15.95 27.31 26.15
CA CYS A 86 14.64 26.73 25.85
C CYS A 86 14.70 25.70 24.71
N VAL A 87 15.39 26.03 23.61
CA VAL A 87 15.57 25.12 22.46
C VAL A 87 16.35 23.87 22.84
N ALA A 88 17.34 23.96 23.74
CA ALA A 88 18.04 22.78 24.26
C ALA A 88 17.07 21.80 24.95
N GLY A 89 16.08 22.32 25.70
CA GLY A 89 15.01 21.52 26.27
C GLY A 89 14.10 20.89 25.20
N CYS A 90 13.77 21.61 24.13
CA CYS A 90 13.03 21.06 23.00
C CYS A 90 13.78 19.91 22.32
N GLN A 91 15.09 20.05 22.18
CA GLN A 91 15.93 19.03 21.53
C GLN A 91 16.01 17.76 22.37
N GLU A 92 16.10 17.89 23.69
CA GLU A 92 16.02 16.76 24.61
C GLU A 92 14.65 16.06 24.52
N ALA A 93 13.54 16.82 24.53
CA ALA A 93 12.21 16.27 24.36
C ALA A 93 12.02 15.57 22.99
N GLN A 94 12.63 16.11 21.93
CA GLN A 94 12.63 15.49 20.61
C GLN A 94 13.39 14.15 20.61
N ASN A 95 14.57 14.10 21.23
CA ASN A 95 15.35 12.87 21.35
C ASN A 95 14.58 11.80 22.10
N GLN A 96 13.93 12.17 23.21
CA GLN A 96 13.06 11.27 23.97
C GLN A 96 11.89 10.78 23.11
N CYS A 97 11.19 11.67 22.40
CA CYS A 97 10.13 11.29 21.47
C CYS A 97 10.59 10.27 20.43
N ASN A 98 11.76 10.49 19.83
CA ASN A 98 12.33 9.59 18.83
C ASN A 98 12.65 8.21 19.42
N GLN A 99 13.17 8.14 20.65
CA GLN A 99 13.42 6.87 21.34
C GLN A 99 12.12 6.12 21.62
N TYR A 100 11.09 6.81 22.12
CA TYR A 100 9.77 6.21 22.34
C TYR A 100 9.13 5.72 21.03
N ALA A 101 9.23 6.50 19.96
CA ALA A 101 8.72 6.11 18.65
C ALA A 101 9.44 4.88 18.10
N ALA A 102 10.78 4.81 18.25
CA ALA A 102 11.56 3.65 17.81
C ALA A 102 11.16 2.39 18.58
N GLU A 103 10.98 2.49 19.89
CA GLU A 103 10.53 1.37 20.72
C GLU A 103 9.10 0.94 20.32
N ALA A 104 8.18 1.88 20.14
CA ALA A 104 6.82 1.60 19.70
C ALA A 104 6.78 0.93 18.32
N THR A 105 7.65 1.34 17.38
CA THR A 105 7.78 0.69 16.07
C THR A 105 8.26 -0.76 16.23
N ASN A 106 9.28 -1.00 17.05
CA ASN A 106 9.81 -2.35 17.27
C ASN A 106 8.76 -3.27 17.92
N GLN A 107 8.05 -2.77 18.93
CA GLN A 107 6.98 -3.51 19.59
C GLN A 107 5.85 -3.85 18.61
N CYS A 108 5.39 -2.87 17.81
CA CYS A 108 4.37 -3.09 16.78
C CYS A 108 4.79 -4.18 15.77
N ARG A 109 6.05 -4.15 15.31
CA ARG A 109 6.56 -5.15 14.36
C ARG A 109 6.61 -6.55 14.97
N TYR A 110 7.05 -6.65 16.21
CA TYR A 110 7.07 -7.90 16.95
C TYR A 110 5.65 -8.48 17.14
N ASP A 111 4.68 -7.63 17.47
CA ASP A 111 3.28 -8.06 17.65
C ASP A 111 2.66 -8.59 16.35
N GLU A 112 2.96 -7.97 15.21
CA GLU A 112 2.51 -8.45 13.90
C GLU A 112 3.14 -9.80 13.53
N GLU A 113 4.42 -10.01 13.83
CA GLU A 113 5.07 -11.31 13.64
C GLU A 113 4.45 -12.39 14.51
N ARG A 114 4.19 -12.07 15.79
CA ARG A 114 3.52 -12.96 16.73
C ARG A 114 2.10 -13.30 16.28
N ARG A 115 1.37 -12.33 15.71
CA ARG A 115 0.04 -12.53 15.15
C ARG A 115 0.07 -13.55 14.02
N VAL A 116 0.96 -13.36 13.04
CA VAL A 116 1.09 -14.25 11.88
C VAL A 116 1.53 -15.66 12.31
N GLU A 117 2.45 -15.77 13.26
CA GLU A 117 2.89 -17.07 13.78
C GLU A 117 1.72 -17.82 14.45
N ARG A 118 0.94 -17.14 15.28
CA ARG A 118 -0.23 -17.73 15.95
C ARG A 118 -1.30 -18.16 14.95
N GLU A 119 -1.61 -17.32 13.97
CA GLU A 119 -2.59 -17.66 12.93
C GLU A 119 -2.15 -18.91 12.15
N TYR A 120 -0.86 -19.01 11.83
CA TYR A 120 -0.29 -20.17 11.16
C TYR A 120 -0.30 -21.44 12.04
N SER A 121 0.08 -21.33 13.32
CA SER A 121 0.07 -22.48 14.22
C SER A 121 -1.33 -23.05 14.41
N GLU A 122 -2.33 -22.18 14.60
CA GLU A 122 -3.73 -22.60 14.71
C GLU A 122 -4.25 -23.23 13.41
N ALA A 123 -3.84 -22.70 12.25
CA ALA A 123 -4.20 -23.30 10.96
C ALA A 123 -3.57 -24.68 10.79
N LYS A 124 -2.32 -24.87 11.24
CA LYS A 124 -1.63 -26.16 11.22
C LYS A 124 -2.31 -27.20 12.10
N GLU A 125 -2.71 -26.81 13.31
CA GLU A 125 -3.45 -27.69 14.22
C GLU A 125 -4.80 -28.14 13.62
N ARG A 126 -5.53 -27.21 13.00
CA ARG A 126 -6.78 -27.55 12.28
C ARG A 126 -6.53 -28.52 11.14
N TYR A 127 -5.51 -28.24 10.32
CA TYR A 127 -5.10 -29.12 9.23
C TYR A 127 -4.75 -30.53 9.72
N ASP A 128 -3.99 -30.65 10.81
CA ASP A 128 -3.58 -31.95 11.35
C ASP A 128 -4.78 -32.76 11.86
N ARG A 129 -5.76 -32.10 12.50
CA ARG A 129 -7.01 -32.77 12.90
C ARG A 129 -7.83 -33.22 11.69
N ASP A 130 -7.98 -32.36 10.70
CA ASP A 130 -8.76 -32.69 9.49
C ASP A 130 -8.09 -33.81 8.69
N LEU A 131 -6.76 -33.87 8.70
CA LEU A 131 -5.99 -34.92 8.05
C LEU A 131 -6.25 -36.29 8.70
N LEU A 132 -6.38 -36.34 10.03
CA LEU A 132 -6.75 -37.56 10.75
C LEU A 132 -8.18 -38.02 10.40
N LEU A 133 -9.12 -37.08 10.29
CA LEU A 133 -10.50 -37.39 9.88
C LEU A 133 -10.54 -37.95 8.45
N TYR A 134 -9.80 -37.33 7.53
CA TYR A 134 -9.64 -37.82 6.17
C TYR A 134 -9.02 -39.22 6.13
N ALA A 135 -7.96 -39.46 6.91
CA ALA A 135 -7.30 -40.77 6.98
C ALA A 135 -8.22 -41.87 7.53
N ALA A 136 -9.14 -41.54 8.44
CA ALA A 136 -10.09 -42.49 9.02
C ALA A 136 -11.28 -42.82 8.10
N SER A 137 -11.74 -41.86 7.29
CA SER A 137 -12.93 -42.03 6.43
C SER A 137 -12.83 -41.17 5.16
N PRO A 138 -12.02 -41.58 4.17
CA PRO A 138 -11.74 -40.78 2.97
C PRO A 138 -12.96 -40.61 2.05
N GLU A 139 -13.98 -41.46 2.17
CA GLU A 139 -15.26 -41.35 1.47
C GLU A 139 -16.19 -40.27 2.05
N LYS A 140 -15.95 -39.88 3.31
CA LYS A 140 -16.80 -38.91 4.04
C LYS A 140 -16.18 -37.52 4.13
N PHE A 141 -14.86 -37.44 4.25
CA PHE A 141 -14.14 -36.17 4.41
C PHE A 141 -13.28 -35.90 3.18
N SER A 142 -13.21 -34.63 2.76
CA SER A 142 -12.27 -34.21 1.73
C SER A 142 -10.86 -34.11 2.30
N LYS A 143 -9.85 -34.36 1.45
CA LYS A 143 -8.45 -34.13 1.83
C LYS A 143 -8.25 -32.64 2.14
N PRO A 144 -7.72 -32.28 3.33
CA PRO A 144 -7.51 -30.88 3.68
C PRO A 144 -6.36 -30.26 2.89
N THR A 145 -6.44 -28.96 2.67
CA THR A 145 -5.37 -28.17 2.04
C THR A 145 -4.35 -27.76 3.08
N GLU A 146 -3.06 -27.93 2.76
CA GLU A 146 -1.98 -27.52 3.65
C GLU A 146 -1.98 -25.99 3.85
N PRO A 147 -1.94 -25.49 5.10
CA PRO A 147 -1.95 -24.06 5.34
C PRO A 147 -0.60 -23.44 4.95
N THR A 148 -0.64 -22.22 4.41
CA THR A 148 0.55 -21.42 4.13
C THR A 148 0.71 -20.34 5.19
N LYS A 149 1.94 -20.11 5.66
CA LYS A 149 2.22 -18.99 6.58
C LYS A 149 2.04 -17.66 5.85
N GLY A 150 1.27 -16.76 6.46
CA GLY A 150 1.12 -15.38 5.98
C GLY A 150 2.39 -14.54 6.17
N TYR A 151 2.31 -13.27 5.84
CA TYR A 151 3.38 -12.29 6.04
C TYR A 151 2.93 -11.17 6.98
N ALA A 152 3.84 -10.74 7.85
CA ALA A 152 3.59 -9.62 8.76
C ALA A 152 3.54 -8.31 7.97
N SER A 153 2.55 -7.46 8.26
CA SER A 153 2.39 -6.16 7.61
C SER A 153 2.88 -5.06 8.53
N TYR A 154 4.00 -4.42 8.18
CA TYR A 154 4.61 -3.37 9.00
C TYR A 154 4.13 -1.95 8.67
N TYR A 155 3.25 -1.79 7.67
CA TYR A 155 2.79 -0.48 7.21
C TYR A 155 2.19 0.38 8.34
N GLN A 156 1.51 -0.25 9.30
CA GLN A 156 0.93 0.45 10.45
C GLN A 156 1.98 0.88 11.49
N CYS A 157 3.17 0.28 11.46
CA CYS A 157 4.25 0.52 12.42
C CYS A 157 5.20 1.65 12.01
N ASP A 158 5.15 2.11 10.75
CA ASP A 158 6.14 3.06 10.23
C ASP A 158 5.85 4.53 10.62
N ASN A 159 4.63 4.83 11.06
CA ASN A 159 4.20 6.21 11.35
C ASN A 159 4.37 6.65 12.81
N GLN A 160 5.04 5.85 13.65
CA GLN A 160 5.15 6.14 15.09
C GLN A 160 5.94 7.43 15.38
N ALA A 161 6.94 7.77 14.54
CA ALA A 161 7.75 8.98 14.70
C ALA A 161 7.12 10.26 14.12
N SER A 162 5.98 10.16 13.44
CA SER A 162 5.36 11.27 12.69
C SER A 162 5.05 12.50 13.53
N GLN A 163 4.89 12.34 14.84
CA GLN A 163 4.55 13.44 15.77
C GLN A 163 5.79 14.14 16.36
N CYS A 164 6.98 13.55 16.27
CA CYS A 164 8.16 14.13 16.93
C CYS A 164 8.63 15.43 16.25
N ALA A 165 8.65 15.46 14.92
CA ALA A 165 8.99 16.66 14.16
C ALA A 165 8.02 17.84 14.39
N PRO A 166 6.68 17.69 14.26
CA PRO A 166 5.76 18.80 14.50
C PRO A 166 5.79 19.27 15.96
N ASN A 167 5.93 18.38 16.93
CA ASN A 167 6.06 18.76 18.34
C ASN A 167 7.33 19.58 18.59
N PHE A 168 8.46 19.15 18.03
CA PHE A 168 9.70 19.92 18.10
C PHE A 168 9.55 21.30 17.43
N ASN A 169 8.93 21.35 16.25
CA ASN A 169 8.72 22.60 15.52
C ASN A 169 7.85 23.59 16.31
N MET A 170 6.81 23.11 17.00
CA MET A 170 6.01 23.95 17.89
C MET A 170 6.82 24.48 19.07
N CYS A 171 7.59 23.60 19.72
CA CYS A 171 8.47 23.97 20.84
C CYS A 171 9.51 25.02 20.41
N TYR A 172 10.15 24.81 19.25
CA TYR A 172 11.15 25.69 18.68
C TYR A 172 10.60 27.11 18.42
N ARG A 173 9.38 27.21 17.85
CA ARG A 173 8.68 28.48 17.66
C ARG A 173 8.33 29.16 18.99
N ALA A 174 7.90 28.38 19.99
CA ALA A 174 7.57 28.90 21.32
C ALA A 174 8.79 29.49 22.05
N CYS A 175 9.99 28.95 21.81
CA CYS A 175 11.26 29.48 22.32
C CYS A 175 11.74 30.76 21.59
N GLY A 176 10.99 31.27 20.62
CA GLY A 176 11.33 32.45 19.83
C GLY A 176 12.21 32.16 18.60
N GLY A 177 12.43 30.88 18.27
CA GLY A 177 13.07 30.48 17.02
C GLY A 177 12.09 30.56 15.84
N GLN A 178 12.61 30.56 14.62
CA GLN A 178 11.79 30.47 13.41
C GLN A 178 12.05 29.14 12.69
N VAL A 179 10.97 28.52 12.21
CA VAL A 179 11.03 27.28 11.41
C VAL A 179 10.48 27.59 10.02
N SER A 180 11.31 27.43 9.00
CA SER A 180 10.93 27.52 7.59
C SER A 180 10.72 26.11 7.05
N GLU A 181 9.57 25.87 6.45
CA GLU A 181 9.25 24.59 5.80
C GLU A 181 9.50 24.74 4.30
N ARG A 182 10.27 23.81 3.72
CA ARG A 182 10.45 23.73 2.28
C ARG A 182 10.21 22.31 1.78
N GLN A 183 9.44 22.21 0.71
CA GLN A 183 9.23 20.95 0.03
C GLN A 183 10.38 20.72 -0.94
N VAL A 184 11.06 19.59 -0.79
CA VAL A 184 12.21 19.21 -1.61
C VAL A 184 11.86 17.93 -2.32
N CYS A 185 12.05 17.91 -3.63
CA CYS A 185 11.94 16.67 -4.36
C CYS A 185 13.20 15.83 -4.09
N VAL A 186 13.01 14.60 -3.62
CA VAL A 186 14.08 13.65 -3.28
C VAL A 186 14.21 12.51 -4.28
N ALA A 187 13.20 12.25 -5.12
CA ALA A 187 13.26 11.30 -6.22
C ALA A 187 12.29 11.66 -7.36
N ASN A 188 12.61 11.25 -8.60
CA ASN A 188 11.79 11.49 -9.81
C ASN A 188 11.46 12.98 -10.07
N CYS A 189 12.46 13.85 -9.94
CA CYS A 189 12.30 15.30 -9.96
C CYS A 189 12.39 15.93 -11.37
N GLU A 190 12.03 15.17 -12.41
CA GLU A 190 12.07 15.60 -13.82
C GLU A 190 10.69 16.08 -14.33
#